data_AF-A0A1W1V4N6-F1
#
_entry.id   AF-A0A1W1V4N6-F1
#
_cell.length_a   1.000
_cell.length_b   1.000
_cell.length_c   1.000
_cell.angle_alpha   90.00
_cell.angle_beta   90.00
_cell.angle_gamma   90.00
#
_symmetry.space_group_name_H-M   'P 1'
#
loop_
_entity.id
_entity.type
_entity.pdbx_description
1 polymer ?
#
loop_
_entity_poly.entity_id
_entity_poly.type
_entity_poly.pdbx_seq_one_letter_code
_entity_poly.pdbx_strand_id
1 'polypeptide(L)'
;MKIEKDEVALVGSWVFDGKQVVEDQISKRIHFLISNYLVKLKTDENGWNTLYKDPTDNRYWELIYPNSEVQGGGPQTLMALSEDEAKLKYSFR
;
A
#
# COMPACT_ATOMS: atom_id res chain seq x y z
N MET A 1 -1.23 -3.52 14.96
CA MET A 1 -0.84 -4.40 13.83
C MET A 1 0.48 -3.90 13.26
N LYS A 2 1.35 -4.82 12.86
CA LYS A 2 2.61 -4.53 12.18
C LYS A 2 2.70 -5.37 10.91
N ILE A 3 3.73 -5.12 10.10
CA ILE A 3 4.07 -5.99 8.99
C ILE A 3 5.02 -7.07 9.51
N GLU A 4 4.77 -8.31 9.12
CA GLU A 4 5.62 -9.45 9.45
C GLU A 4 6.88 -9.43 8.57
N LYS A 5 7.97 -10.01 9.06
CA LYS A 5 9.27 -9.94 8.36
C LYS A 5 9.27 -10.62 6.99
N ASP A 6 8.47 -11.67 6.84
CA ASP A 6 8.39 -12.46 5.62
C ASP A 6 7.33 -11.93 4.63
N GLU A 7 6.58 -10.91 5.02
CA GLU A 7 5.61 -10.28 4.13
C GLU A 7 6.33 -9.38 3.12
N VAL A 8 6.00 -9.59 1.86
CA VAL A 8 6.53 -8.83 0.70
C VAL A 8 5.43 -8.09 -0.05
N ALA A 9 4.17 -8.50 0.11
CA ALA A 9 3.03 -7.84 -0.49
C ALA A 9 1.75 -8.10 0.33
N LEU A 10 0.92 -7.08 0.44
CA LEU A 10 -0.45 -7.14 0.95
C LEU A 10 -1.35 -6.68 -0.19
N VAL A 11 -2.09 -7.61 -0.78
CA VAL A 11 -2.99 -7.33 -1.91
C VAL A 11 -4.41 -7.32 -1.38
N GLY A 12 -4.99 -6.12 -1.25
CA GLY A 12 -6.40 -5.98 -0.93
C GLY A 12 -7.26 -6.55 -2.05
N SER A 13 -8.46 -6.98 -1.70
CA SER A 13 -9.44 -7.46 -2.66
C SER A 13 -10.83 -6.95 -2.32
N TRP A 14 -11.64 -6.83 -3.36
CA TRP A 14 -13.05 -6.52 -3.25
C TRP A 14 -13.85 -7.82 -3.28
N VAL A 15 -14.58 -8.09 -2.21
CA VAL A 15 -15.35 -9.32 -2.03
C VAL A 15 -16.83 -8.99 -2.11
N PHE A 16 -17.58 -9.76 -2.89
CA PHE A 16 -19.03 -9.63 -2.93
C PHE A 16 -19.65 -10.45 -1.78
N ASP A 17 -20.36 -9.79 -0.86
CA ASP A 17 -20.96 -10.43 0.32
C ASP A 17 -22.39 -10.97 0.07
N GLY A 18 -22.85 -10.92 -1.17
CA GLY A 18 -24.22 -11.26 -1.56
C GLY A 18 -25.15 -10.06 -1.72
N LYS A 19 -24.76 -8.87 -1.23
CA LYS A 19 -25.54 -7.62 -1.37
C LYS A 19 -24.72 -6.52 -2.02
N GLN A 20 -23.47 -6.38 -1.61
CA GLN A 20 -22.59 -5.32 -2.06
C GLN A 20 -21.15 -5.80 -2.16
N VAL A 21 -20.35 -5.01 -2.86
CA VAL A 21 -18.89 -5.19 -2.87
C VAL A 21 -18.34 -4.54 -1.60
N VAL A 22 -17.62 -5.33 -0.80
CA VAL A 22 -16.98 -4.89 0.44
C VAL A 22 -15.48 -5.06 0.37
N GLU A 23 -14.76 -4.20 1.09
CA GLU A 23 -13.32 -4.36 1.30
C GLU A 23 -13.03 -5.61 2.15
N ASP A 24 -12.02 -6.37 1.74
CA ASP A 24 -11.56 -7.54 2.50
C ASP A 24 -10.76 -7.16 3.75
N GLN A 25 -10.38 -8.17 4.53
CA GLN A 25 -9.57 -7.96 5.73
C GLN A 25 -8.18 -7.40 5.41
N ILE A 26 -7.60 -7.71 4.24
CA ILE A 26 -6.30 -7.20 3.83
C ILE A 26 -6.39 -5.70 3.52
N SER A 27 -7.43 -5.24 2.83
CA SER A 27 -7.67 -3.81 2.57
C SER A 27 -7.81 -3.02 3.88
N LYS A 28 -8.61 -3.55 4.83
CA LYS A 28 -8.73 -2.95 6.17
C LYS A 28 -7.39 -2.91 6.91
N ARG A 29 -6.59 -3.96 6.77
CA ARG A 29 -5.24 -4.03 7.33
C ARG A 29 -4.32 -2.99 6.71
N ILE A 30 -4.32 -2.83 5.39
CA ILE A 30 -3.51 -1.83 4.69
C ILE A 30 -3.89 -0.43 5.16
N HIS A 31 -5.20 -0.11 5.21
CA HIS A 31 -5.70 1.15 5.76
C HIS A 31 -5.17 1.43 7.17
N PHE A 32 -5.25 0.44 8.06
CA PHE A 32 -4.71 0.60 9.41
C PHE A 32 -3.20 0.88 9.40
N LEU A 33 -2.43 0.13 8.59
CA LEU A 33 -0.98 0.26 8.51
C LEU A 33 -0.55 1.64 8.02
N ILE A 34 -1.14 2.14 6.93
CA ILE A 34 -0.77 3.45 6.36
C ILE A 34 -1.19 4.63 7.24
N SER A 35 -2.25 4.47 8.04
CA SER A 35 -2.75 5.54 8.92
C SER A 35 -2.10 5.56 10.31
N ASN A 36 -1.61 4.42 10.81
CA ASN A 36 -1.19 4.30 12.21
C ASN A 36 0.23 3.79 12.43
N TYR A 37 0.87 3.18 11.42
CA TYR A 37 2.12 2.44 11.62
C TYR A 37 3.22 2.87 10.65
N LEU A 38 2.92 2.84 9.35
CA LEU A 38 3.87 3.19 8.32
C LEU A 38 4.08 4.70 8.24
N VAL A 39 5.33 5.12 8.00
CA VAL A 39 5.68 6.52 7.85
C VAL A 39 5.63 6.89 6.37
N LYS A 40 4.72 7.80 6.00
CA LYS A 40 4.66 8.32 4.62
C LYS A 40 5.94 9.11 4.32
N LEU A 41 6.63 8.75 3.25
CA LEU A 41 7.83 9.43 2.79
C LEU A 41 7.55 10.39 1.63
N LYS A 42 6.93 9.87 0.56
CA LYS A 42 6.74 10.63 -0.68
C LYS A 42 5.58 10.08 -1.47
N THR A 43 4.89 10.94 -2.21
CA THR A 43 3.92 10.53 -3.24
C THR A 43 4.57 10.76 -4.61
N ASP A 44 4.29 9.90 -5.58
CA ASP A 44 4.83 10.03 -6.93
C ASP A 44 4.32 11.32 -7.60
N GLU A 45 4.97 11.72 -8.70
CA GLU A 45 4.66 12.99 -9.39
C GLU A 45 3.21 13.05 -9.90
N ASN A 46 2.63 11.89 -10.19
CA ASN A 46 1.25 11.79 -10.69
C ASN A 46 0.21 11.73 -9.57
N GLY A 47 0.62 11.64 -8.29
CA GLY A 47 -0.29 11.55 -7.15
C GLY A 47 -0.92 10.17 -6.93
N TRP A 48 -0.57 9.17 -7.74
CA TRP A 48 -1.22 7.86 -7.75
C TRP A 48 -0.62 6.90 -6.73
N ASN A 49 0.71 6.90 -6.60
CA ASN A 49 1.42 5.97 -5.76
C ASN A 49 2.09 6.69 -4.60
N THR A 50 2.13 6.06 -3.43
CA THR A 50 2.77 6.64 -2.26
C THR A 50 3.77 5.68 -1.65
N LEU A 51 4.98 6.18 -1.44
CA LEU A 51 6.05 5.53 -0.72
C LEU A 51 5.90 5.75 0.78
N TYR A 52 5.94 4.64 1.51
CA TYR A 52 5.97 4.53 2.94
C TYR A 52 7.24 3.81 3.39
N LYS A 53 7.58 3.96 4.67
CA LYS A 53 8.67 3.23 5.32
C LYS A 53 8.19 2.59 6.61
N ASP A 54 8.57 1.33 6.81
CA ASP A 54 8.35 0.64 8.07
C ASP A 54 9.37 1.16 9.11
N PRO A 55 8.93 1.73 10.24
CA PRO A 55 9.83 2.29 11.25
C PRO A 55 10.60 1.23 12.06
N THR A 56 10.24 -0.05 11.96
CA THR A 56 10.84 -1.13 12.75
C THR A 56 11.97 -1.85 12.03
N ASP A 57 11.85 -2.06 10.72
CA ASP A 57 12.83 -2.78 9.91
C ASP A 57 13.40 -1.95 8.74
N ASN A 58 12.97 -0.69 8.61
CA ASN A 58 13.38 0.25 7.57
C ASN A 58 13.07 -0.17 6.12
N ARG A 59 12.23 -1.19 5.91
CA ARG A 59 11.81 -1.58 4.56
C ARG A 59 10.90 -0.51 3.94
N TYR A 60 11.03 -0.36 2.62
CA TYR A 60 10.18 0.54 1.84
C TYR A 60 8.94 -0.18 1.38
N TRP A 61 7.81 0.52 1.43
CA TRP A 61 6.50 0.00 1.07
C TRP A 61 5.79 0.97 0.15
N GLU A 62 5.40 0.51 -1.01
CA GLU A 62 4.62 1.30 -1.96
C GLU A 62 3.15 0.95 -1.86
N LEU A 63 2.33 1.98 -1.72
CA LEU A 63 0.88 1.90 -1.85
C LEU A 63 0.50 2.20 -3.30
N ILE A 64 -0.17 1.24 -3.94
CA ILE A 64 -0.74 1.34 -5.28
C ILE A 64 -2.24 1.07 -5.25
N TYR A 65 -2.95 1.63 -6.23
CA TYR A 65 -4.39 1.46 -6.42
C TYR A 65 -4.65 0.82 -7.80
N PRO A 66 -4.56 -0.52 -7.91
CA PRO A 66 -4.92 -1.20 -9.16
C PRO A 66 -6.37 -0.86 -9.55
N ASN A 67 -6.56 -0.48 -10.81
CA ASN A 67 -7.86 -0.07 -11.38
C ASN A 67 -8.48 1.16 -10.68
N SER A 68 -7.67 2.15 -10.31
CA SER A 68 -8.15 3.42 -9.73
C SER A 68 -9.12 4.20 -10.63
N GLU A 69 -9.19 3.86 -11.92
CA GLU A 69 -10.14 4.38 -12.90
C GLU A 69 -11.60 3.93 -12.65
N VAL A 70 -11.80 2.91 -11.81
CA VAL A 70 -13.15 2.45 -11.43
C VAL A 70 -13.74 3.40 -10.38
N GLN A 71 -14.94 3.93 -10.66
CA GLN A 71 -15.72 4.70 -9.68
C GLN A 71 -15.86 3.90 -8.37
N GLY A 72 -15.29 4.45 -7.30
CA GLY A 72 -15.23 3.80 -5.98
C GLY A 72 -13.81 3.50 -5.49
N GLY A 73 -12.79 3.63 -6.35
CA GLY A 73 -11.38 3.47 -6.00
C GLY A 73 -11.03 2.01 -5.70
N GLY A 74 -10.45 1.30 -6.66
CA GLY A 74 -10.10 -0.13 -6.55
C GLY A 74 -9.29 -0.50 -5.28
N PRO A 75 -9.19 -1.81 -4.97
CA PRO A 75 -8.58 -2.27 -3.73
C PRO A 75 -7.13 -1.80 -3.62
N GLN A 76 -6.76 -1.33 -2.42
CA GLN A 76 -5.40 -0.92 -2.12
C GLN A 76 -4.46 -2.12 -2.09
N THR A 77 -3.27 -1.93 -2.63
CA THR A 77 -2.19 -2.92 -2.54
C THR A 77 -0.95 -2.25 -1.99
N LEU A 78 -0.32 -2.90 -1.01
CA LEU A 78 0.92 -2.47 -0.39
C LEU A 78 2.02 -3.46 -0.78
N MET A 79 3.06 -3.01 -1.48
CA MET A 79 4.16 -3.85 -1.95
C MET A 79 5.49 -3.41 -1.34
N ALA A 80 6.29 -4.36 -0.89
CA ALA A 80 7.65 -4.08 -0.48
C ALA A 80 8.47 -3.67 -1.72
N LEU A 81 9.20 -2.57 -1.60
CA LEU A 81 10.17 -2.14 -2.60
C LEU A 81 11.58 -2.34 -2.06
N SER A 82 12.48 -2.74 -2.94
CA SER A 82 13.91 -2.60 -2.65
C SER A 82 14.29 -1.12 -2.57
N GLU A 83 15.40 -0.84 -1.90
CA GLU A 83 15.91 0.53 -1.79
C GLU A 83 16.21 1.15 -3.17
N ASP A 84 16.76 0.35 -4.10
CA ASP A 84 17.08 0.81 -5.45
C ASP A 84 15.82 1.15 -6.26
N GLU A 85 14.77 0.32 -6.19
CA GLU A 85 13.50 0.60 -6.84
C GLU A 85 12.82 1.85 -6.24
N ALA A 86 12.84 1.97 -4.91
CA ALA A 86 12.29 3.12 -4.23
C ALA A 86 13.01 4.41 -4.67
N LYS A 87 14.34 4.40 -4.73
CA LYS A 87 15.15 5.53 -5.22
C LYS A 87 14.86 5.85 -6.67
N LEU A 88 14.79 4.85 -7.54
CA LEU A 88 14.54 5.03 -8.96
C LEU A 88 13.15 5.66 -9.21
N LYS A 89 12.12 5.11 -8.56
CA LYS A 89 10.73 5.51 -8.81
C LYS A 89 10.36 6.83 -8.14
N TYR A 90 10.90 7.10 -6.95
CA TYR A 90 10.55 8.28 -6.16
C TYR A 90 11.64 9.35 -6.14
N SER A 91 12.81 9.12 -6.75
CA SER A 91 13.93 10.07 -6.83
C SER A 91 14.22 10.74 -5.48
N PHE A 92 14.23 9.98 -4.38
CA PHE A 92 14.63 10.51 -3.06
C PHE A 92 16.10 10.19 -2.81
N ARG A 93 16.77 11.12 -2.12
CA ARG A 93 18.23 11.20 -1.98
C ARG A 93 18.66 10.99 -0.54
#